data_AF-A0A9P8S5N0-F1
#
_entry.id   AF-A0A9P8S5N0-F1
#
_cell.length_a   1.000
_cell.length_b   1.000
_cell.length_c   1.000
_cell.angle_alpha   90.00
_cell.angle_beta   90.00
_cell.angle_gamma   90.00
#
_symmetry.space_group_name_H-M   'P 1'
#
loop_
_entity.id
_entity.type
_entity.pdbx_description
1 polymer ?
#
loop_
_entity_poly.entity_id
_entity_poly.type
_entity_poly.pdbx_seq_one_letter_code
_entity_poly.pdbx_strand_id
1 'polypeptide(L)'
;MSRALLRSVLELRAPKSAPRFPPTLALPVRSQAFNTTAPIIEPTNQPHVNNAPNPTDAQVRPLAFKKSHPTAPPTPIQDSVKNLLPFLVAQPGHYITVHIHGFPYLVQEGDQIRLPFRMPGVLPGDVLRLNRASVIGSRDYTMKGAPHIDERVFECRATVLGVESEPMRIKIKKKRRQRRKRQAKSKHRYTILRISELNIKNLEDVE
;
A
#
# COMPACT_ATOMS: atom_id res chain seq x y z
N MET A 1 3.84 73.54 58.88
CA MET A 1 5.06 74.00 58.19
C MET A 1 4.69 74.38 56.78
N SER A 2 4.54 75.68 56.57
CA SER A 2 4.03 76.36 55.39
C SER A 2 5.16 76.74 54.44
N ARG A 3 4.90 76.66 53.13
CA ARG A 3 5.10 77.70 52.10
C ARG A 3 5.41 77.09 50.73
N ALA A 4 4.49 77.36 49.80
CA ALA A 4 4.70 77.34 48.37
C ALA A 4 5.40 78.64 47.91
N LEU A 5 5.58 78.74 46.57
CA LEU A 5 6.10 79.86 45.76
C LEU A 5 7.62 79.74 45.48
N LEU A 6 8.18 79.86 44.27
CA LEU A 6 7.75 80.56 43.05
C LEU A 6 8.28 79.88 41.77
N ARG A 7 7.52 80.07 40.69
CA ARG A 7 7.94 79.99 39.29
C ARG A 7 8.93 81.11 38.95
N SER A 8 9.84 80.86 38.00
CA SER A 8 10.31 81.89 37.07
C SER A 8 10.38 81.32 35.65
N VAL A 9 9.86 82.12 34.72
CA VAL A 9 9.79 81.91 33.26
C VAL A 9 10.58 83.05 32.63
N LEU A 10 11.24 82.78 31.50
CA LEU A 10 11.55 83.65 30.33
C LEU A 10 12.87 83.10 29.72
N GLU A 11 12.85 82.35 28.62
CA GLU A 11 12.54 82.67 27.21
C GLU A 11 13.80 82.84 26.34
N LEU A 12 13.82 82.01 25.28
CA LEU A 12 14.27 82.24 23.91
C LEU A 12 15.71 82.66 23.61
N ARG A 13 16.48 81.69 23.08
CA ARG A 13 17.36 81.93 21.91
C ARG A 13 17.60 80.65 21.10
N ALA A 14 16.90 80.53 19.97
CA ALA A 14 17.38 79.78 18.80
C ALA A 14 18.12 80.80 17.89
N PRO A 15 19.07 80.42 16.98
CA PRO A 15 18.72 79.53 15.88
C PRO A 15 19.87 78.69 15.23
N LYS A 16 19.46 77.81 14.30
CA LYS A 16 20.21 77.22 13.15
C LYS A 16 21.24 76.10 13.44
N SER A 17 20.86 74.85 13.16
CA SER A 17 21.37 74.09 11.99
C SER A 17 20.89 72.61 11.99
N ALA A 18 20.33 72.20 10.84
CA ALA A 18 20.21 70.85 10.27
C ALA A 18 19.61 69.68 11.10
N PRO A 19 18.45 69.11 10.69
CA PRO A 19 18.02 67.79 11.16
C PRO A 19 18.74 66.67 10.36
N ARG A 20 19.52 65.83 11.06
CA ARG A 20 19.95 64.52 10.53
C ARG A 20 18.87 63.49 10.86
N PHE A 21 18.00 63.22 9.90
CA PHE A 21 17.12 62.05 9.92
C PHE A 21 17.96 60.77 9.72
N PRO A 22 17.72 59.68 10.48
CA PRO A 22 18.32 58.39 10.19
C PRO A 22 17.64 57.77 8.95
N PRO A 23 18.39 57.03 8.11
CA PRO A 23 17.91 56.54 6.82
C PRO A 23 16.85 55.45 6.98
N THR A 24 15.75 55.62 6.25
CA THR A 24 14.77 54.59 5.94
C THR A 24 15.45 53.47 5.15
N LEU A 25 15.52 52.27 5.73
CA LEU A 25 15.92 51.05 5.03
C LEU A 25 14.83 50.67 4.02
N ALA A 26 14.98 51.14 2.79
CA ALA A 26 14.23 50.64 1.64
C ALA A 26 14.73 49.22 1.30
N LEU A 27 13.97 48.20 1.71
CA LEU A 27 14.17 46.83 1.24
C LEU A 27 13.73 46.77 -0.23
N PRO A 28 14.57 46.31 -1.18
CA PRO A 28 14.11 46.05 -2.53
C PRO A 28 13.15 44.86 -2.49
N VAL A 29 11.90 45.10 -2.85
CA VAL A 29 10.94 44.05 -3.20
C VAL A 29 11.51 43.33 -4.41
N ARG A 30 12.17 42.20 -4.17
CA ARG A 30 12.65 41.31 -5.22
C ARG A 30 11.43 40.55 -5.73
N SER A 31 10.91 40.97 -6.88
CA SER A 31 9.94 40.18 -7.64
C SER A 31 10.56 38.80 -7.90
N GLN A 32 9.97 37.75 -7.35
CA GLN A 32 10.35 36.39 -7.70
C GLN A 32 9.90 36.16 -9.14
N ALA A 33 10.85 36.22 -10.08
CA ALA A 33 10.63 35.66 -11.40
C ALA A 33 10.41 34.15 -11.23
N PHE A 34 9.33 33.64 -11.83
CA PHE A 34 9.12 32.22 -11.98
C PHE A 34 10.31 31.62 -12.73
N ASN A 35 11.10 30.79 -12.07
CA ASN A 35 12.11 29.97 -12.73
C ASN A 35 11.37 28.88 -13.53
N THR A 36 11.12 29.14 -14.81
CA THR A 36 10.84 28.08 -15.79
C THR A 36 12.07 27.19 -15.86
N THR A 37 11.95 25.99 -15.30
CA THR A 37 12.95 24.92 -15.46
C THR A 37 13.14 24.67 -16.95
N ALA A 38 14.38 24.78 -17.45
CA ALA A 38 14.69 24.36 -18.81
C ALA A 38 14.31 22.87 -18.97
N PRO A 39 13.77 22.45 -20.13
CA PRO A 39 13.50 21.04 -20.37
C PRO A 39 14.80 20.25 -20.21
N ILE A 40 14.73 19.15 -19.46
CA ILE A 40 15.81 18.16 -19.40
C ILE A 40 15.95 17.60 -20.80
N ILE A 41 17.00 18.03 -21.50
CA ILE A 41 17.46 17.39 -22.72
C ILE A 41 18.16 16.12 -22.27
N GLU A 42 17.53 14.96 -22.47
CA GLU A 42 18.19 13.68 -22.28
C GLU A 42 19.43 13.64 -23.19
N PRO A 43 20.63 13.35 -22.67
CA PRO A 43 21.80 13.22 -23.53
C PRO A 43 21.56 12.02 -24.47
N THR A 44 21.58 12.28 -25.77
CA THR A 44 21.65 11.24 -26.80
C THR A 44 22.81 10.32 -26.48
N ASN A 45 22.51 9.05 -26.25
CA ASN A 45 23.47 7.99 -25.95
C ASN A 45 24.44 7.87 -27.15
N GLN A 46 25.64 8.43 -27.04
CA GLN A 46 26.63 8.32 -28.09
C GLN A 46 27.17 6.88 -28.09
N PRO A 47 27.15 6.17 -29.23
CA PRO A 47 27.69 4.82 -29.30
C PRO A 47 29.19 4.85 -28.98
N HIS A 48 29.65 3.89 -28.17
CA HIS A 48 31.08 3.72 -27.90
C HIS A 48 31.86 3.48 -29.21
N VAL A 49 33.04 4.08 -29.30
CA VAL A 49 33.91 4.08 -30.52
C VAL A 49 34.28 2.68 -31.01
N ASN A 50 34.19 1.67 -30.14
CA ASN A 50 34.52 0.28 -30.45
C ASN A 50 33.31 -0.55 -30.92
N ASN A 51 32.11 0.04 -30.97
CA ASN A 51 30.92 -0.65 -31.45
C ASN A 51 30.75 -0.39 -32.95
N ALA A 52 30.74 -1.46 -33.75
CA ALA A 52 30.38 -1.36 -35.17
C ALA A 52 28.95 -0.81 -35.30
N PRO A 53 28.70 0.11 -36.26
CA PRO A 53 27.36 0.64 -36.49
C PRO A 53 26.43 -0.50 -36.90
N ASN A 54 25.36 -0.70 -36.13
CA ASN A 54 24.34 -1.68 -36.45
C ASN A 54 23.60 -1.21 -37.73
N PRO A 55 23.71 -1.92 -38.87
CA PRO A 55 23.15 -1.45 -40.15
C PRO A 55 21.60 -1.40 -40.15
N THR A 56 20.96 -1.96 -39.12
CA THR A 56 19.49 -2.04 -38.98
C THR A 56 18.92 -0.99 -38.03
N ASP A 57 19.71 -0.05 -37.52
CA ASP A 57 19.23 0.91 -36.49
C ASP A 57 18.18 1.90 -37.03
N ALA A 58 18.25 2.23 -38.32
CA ALA A 58 17.29 3.09 -39.01
C ALA A 58 16.02 2.35 -39.49
N GLN A 59 15.94 1.02 -39.33
CA GLN A 59 14.78 0.26 -39.73
C GLN A 59 13.81 0.15 -38.55
N VAL A 60 12.57 0.62 -38.76
CA VAL A 60 11.47 0.39 -37.82
C VAL A 60 11.24 -1.11 -37.73
N ARG A 61 11.83 -1.75 -36.72
CA ARG A 61 11.53 -3.15 -36.41
C ARG A 61 10.04 -3.20 -36.09
N PRO A 62 9.20 -3.97 -36.82
CA PRO A 62 7.84 -4.21 -36.34
C PRO A 62 7.98 -4.72 -34.91
N LEU A 63 7.15 -4.21 -33.99
CA LEU A 63 7.05 -4.73 -32.63
C LEU A 63 6.72 -6.22 -32.75
N ALA A 64 7.76 -7.06 -32.77
CA ALA A 64 7.62 -8.49 -32.74
C ALA A 64 7.13 -8.77 -31.33
N PHE A 65 5.80 -8.80 -31.18
CA PHE A 65 5.15 -9.40 -30.04
C PHE A 65 5.79 -10.78 -29.92
N LYS A 66 6.71 -10.92 -28.95
CA LYS A 66 7.30 -12.22 -28.65
C LYS A 66 6.10 -13.13 -28.44
N LYS A 67 5.91 -14.13 -29.30
CA LYS A 67 4.88 -15.16 -29.12
C LYS A 67 4.99 -15.56 -27.65
N SER A 68 3.99 -15.19 -26.86
CA SER A 68 3.92 -15.56 -25.45
C SER A 68 4.13 -17.05 -25.43
N HIS A 69 5.16 -17.52 -24.72
CA HIS A 69 5.43 -18.95 -24.62
C HIS A 69 4.10 -19.63 -24.25
N PRO A 70 3.68 -20.69 -24.96
CA PRO A 70 2.44 -21.37 -24.62
C PRO A 70 2.53 -21.77 -23.15
N THR A 71 1.47 -21.45 -22.39
CA THR A 71 1.36 -21.80 -20.97
C THR A 71 1.75 -23.27 -20.81
N ALA A 72 2.71 -23.55 -19.93
CA ALA A 72 3.17 -24.92 -19.71
C ALA A 72 1.95 -25.81 -19.40
N PRO A 73 1.90 -27.03 -19.96
CA PRO A 73 0.80 -27.95 -19.69
C PRO A 73 0.67 -28.16 -18.18
N PRO A 74 -0.57 -28.33 -17.66
CA PRO A 74 -0.79 -28.52 -16.24
C PRO A 74 -0.03 -29.72 -15.73
N THR A 75 0.59 -29.58 -14.56
CA THR A 75 1.30 -30.68 -13.90
C THR A 75 0.31 -31.80 -13.56
N PRO A 76 0.61 -33.06 -13.90
CA PRO A 76 -0.27 -34.17 -13.59
C PRO A 76 -0.40 -34.34 -12.07
N ILE A 77 -1.62 -34.63 -11.61
CA ILE A 77 -1.92 -34.90 -10.21
C ILE A 77 -1.33 -36.25 -9.81
N GLN A 78 -0.74 -36.31 -8.63
CA GLN A 78 -0.13 -37.53 -8.09
C GLN A 78 -1.18 -38.64 -7.86
N ASP A 79 -0.83 -39.87 -8.19
CA ASP A 79 -1.74 -41.03 -8.09
C ASP A 79 -2.21 -41.28 -6.65
N SER A 80 -1.38 -40.98 -5.65
CA SER A 80 -1.76 -41.06 -4.24
C SER A 80 -2.92 -40.13 -3.87
N VAL A 81 -2.89 -38.90 -4.41
CA VAL A 81 -3.96 -37.92 -4.22
C VAL A 81 -5.23 -38.39 -4.92
N LYS A 82 -5.11 -38.94 -6.14
CA LYS A 82 -6.26 -39.49 -6.86
C LYS A 82 -6.97 -40.57 -6.03
N ASN A 83 -6.23 -41.52 -5.47
CA ASN A 83 -6.83 -42.61 -4.70
C ASN A 83 -7.47 -42.15 -3.37
N LEU A 84 -6.92 -41.11 -2.73
CA LEU A 84 -7.35 -40.67 -1.40
C LEU A 84 -8.39 -39.54 -1.39
N LEU A 85 -8.47 -38.77 -2.48
CA LEU A 85 -9.39 -37.64 -2.60
C LEU A 85 -10.86 -38.06 -2.43
N PRO A 86 -11.37 -39.16 -3.01
CA PRO A 86 -12.75 -39.58 -2.82
C PRO A 86 -13.11 -39.83 -1.34
N PHE A 87 -12.18 -40.39 -0.56
CA PHE A 87 -12.38 -40.60 0.87
C PHE A 87 -12.42 -39.28 1.64
N LEU A 88 -11.60 -38.31 1.26
CA LEU A 88 -11.62 -36.97 1.85
C LEU A 88 -12.95 -36.25 1.54
N VAL A 89 -13.45 -36.34 0.31
CA VAL A 89 -14.74 -35.75 -0.10
C VAL A 89 -15.92 -36.40 0.64
N ALA A 90 -15.88 -37.71 0.85
CA ALA A 90 -16.95 -38.44 1.54
C ALA A 90 -17.08 -38.08 3.04
N GLN A 91 -16.05 -37.49 3.65
CA GLN A 91 -16.10 -37.11 5.06
C GLN A 91 -16.93 -35.83 5.29
N PRO A 92 -17.67 -35.74 6.41
CA PRO A 92 -18.43 -34.55 6.74
C PRO A 92 -17.52 -33.44 7.26
N GLY A 93 -17.67 -32.25 6.69
CA GLY A 93 -16.97 -31.05 7.13
C GLY A 93 -15.50 -31.05 6.73
N HIS A 94 -15.07 -29.91 6.21
CA HIS A 94 -13.72 -29.71 5.72
C HIS A 94 -13.16 -28.40 6.27
N TYR A 95 -11.85 -28.37 6.47
CA TYR A 95 -11.12 -27.16 6.80
C TYR A 95 -10.04 -26.92 5.76
N ILE A 96 -9.69 -25.65 5.59
CA ILE A 96 -8.70 -25.22 4.61
C ILE A 96 -7.78 -24.18 5.23
N THR A 97 -6.50 -24.21 4.87
CA THR A 97 -5.56 -23.13 5.15
C THR A 97 -5.33 -22.30 3.90
N VAL A 98 -6.03 -21.17 3.81
CA VAL A 98 -5.97 -20.26 2.67
C VAL A 98 -4.89 -19.22 2.90
N HIS A 99 -4.17 -18.86 1.83
CA HIS A 99 -3.18 -17.79 1.86
C HIS A 99 -3.72 -16.51 1.21
N ILE A 100 -3.82 -15.43 1.99
CA ILE A 100 -4.16 -14.10 1.48
C ILE A 100 -2.92 -13.22 1.64
N HIS A 101 -2.37 -12.75 0.52
CA HIS A 101 -1.07 -12.05 0.47
C HIS A 101 0.06 -12.76 1.25
N GLY A 102 0.07 -14.09 1.21
CA GLY A 102 1.07 -14.93 1.88
C GLY A 102 0.75 -15.28 3.34
N PHE A 103 -0.18 -14.58 4.00
CA PHE A 103 -0.60 -14.91 5.36
C PHE A 103 -1.58 -16.09 5.37
N PRO A 104 -1.31 -17.16 6.13
CA PRO A 104 -2.20 -18.31 6.23
C PRO A 104 -3.38 -18.04 7.18
N TYR A 105 -4.57 -18.49 6.78
CA TYR A 105 -5.79 -18.46 7.57
C TYR A 105 -6.43 -19.86 7.54
N LEU A 106 -6.52 -20.51 8.69
CA LEU A 106 -7.25 -21.77 8.85
C LEU A 106 -8.73 -21.43 9.06
N VAL A 107 -9.58 -21.93 8.16
CA VAL A 107 -11.01 -21.64 8.15
C VAL A 107 -11.85 -22.83 7.71
N GLN A 108 -13.11 -22.82 8.11
CA GLN A 108 -14.19 -23.65 7.61
C GLN A 108 -15.24 -22.79 6.88
N GLU A 109 -16.24 -23.44 6.28
CA GLU A 109 -17.39 -22.74 5.72
C GLU A 109 -18.15 -21.97 6.81
N GLY A 110 -18.54 -20.73 6.51
CA GLY A 110 -19.27 -19.87 7.43
C GLY A 110 -18.40 -19.00 8.34
N ASP A 111 -17.10 -19.30 8.45
CA ASP A 111 -16.16 -18.55 9.29
C ASP A 111 -15.96 -17.10 8.81
N GLN A 112 -15.68 -16.22 9.78
CA GLN A 112 -15.39 -14.81 9.52
C GLN A 112 -13.90 -14.51 9.70
N ILE A 113 -13.26 -14.03 8.64
CA ILE A 113 -11.85 -13.61 8.64
C ILE A 113 -11.77 -12.09 8.74
N ARG A 114 -10.99 -11.59 9.71
CA ARG A 114 -10.62 -10.19 9.80
C ARG A 114 -9.20 -9.98 9.29
N LEU A 115 -9.07 -9.40 8.09
CA LEU A 115 -7.79 -9.16 7.45
C LEU A 115 -7.07 -7.93 8.05
N PRO A 116 -5.75 -7.99 8.31
CA PRO A 116 -4.95 -6.93 8.92
C PRO A 116 -4.67 -5.73 7.99
N PHE A 117 -5.48 -5.54 6.95
CA PHE A 117 -5.38 -4.45 6.00
C PHE A 117 -6.74 -4.16 5.34
N ARG A 118 -6.84 -2.97 4.74
CA ARG A 118 -7.93 -2.64 3.83
C ARG A 118 -7.60 -3.19 2.45
N MET A 119 -8.38 -4.14 1.96
CA MET A 119 -8.27 -4.65 0.61
C MET A 119 -8.75 -3.55 -0.36
N PRO A 120 -7.94 -3.12 -1.33
CA PRO A 120 -8.34 -2.13 -2.32
C PRO A 120 -9.27 -2.76 -3.36
N GLY A 121 -10.18 -1.96 -3.93
CA GLY A 121 -10.98 -2.38 -5.07
C GLY A 121 -12.07 -3.42 -4.80
N VAL A 122 -12.35 -3.73 -3.52
CA VAL A 122 -13.47 -4.59 -3.13
C VAL A 122 -14.57 -3.77 -2.48
N LEU A 123 -15.81 -4.11 -2.83
CA LEU A 123 -17.02 -3.58 -2.25
C LEU A 123 -17.67 -4.62 -1.32
N PRO A 124 -18.45 -4.19 -0.31
CA PRO A 124 -19.28 -5.11 0.44
C PRO A 124 -20.24 -5.85 -0.49
N GLY A 125 -20.29 -7.18 -0.37
CA GLY A 125 -21.08 -8.07 -1.22
C GLY A 125 -20.27 -8.77 -2.31
N ASP A 126 -19.06 -8.30 -2.62
CA ASP A 126 -18.22 -8.94 -3.64
C ASP A 126 -17.81 -10.36 -3.21
N VAL A 127 -17.80 -11.29 -4.17
CA VAL A 127 -17.39 -12.69 -3.96
C VAL A 127 -15.98 -12.88 -4.53
N LEU A 128 -15.05 -13.29 -3.67
CA LEU A 128 -13.65 -13.54 -3.99
C LEU A 128 -13.42 -15.04 -4.11
N ARG A 129 -12.84 -15.48 -5.23
CA ARG A 129 -12.35 -16.85 -5.39
C ARG A 129 -10.95 -16.98 -4.81
N LEU A 130 -10.79 -17.81 -3.79
CA LEU A 130 -9.54 -18.03 -3.09
C LEU A 130 -8.78 -19.18 -3.75
N ASN A 131 -7.78 -18.84 -4.56
CA ASN A 131 -7.04 -19.83 -5.36
C ASN A 131 -5.87 -20.49 -4.62
N ARG A 132 -5.34 -19.83 -3.57
CA ARG A 132 -4.10 -20.27 -2.91
C ARG A 132 -4.43 -20.92 -1.57
N ALA A 133 -4.29 -22.23 -1.51
CA ALA A 133 -4.39 -23.00 -0.27
C ALA A 133 -3.18 -23.92 -0.10
N SER A 134 -2.72 -24.07 1.15
CA SER A 134 -1.61 -24.97 1.47
C SER A 134 -2.10 -26.33 1.96
N VAL A 135 -3.16 -26.35 2.76
CA VAL A 135 -3.72 -27.56 3.36
C VAL A 135 -5.22 -27.58 3.17
N ILE A 136 -5.76 -28.73 2.80
CA ILE A 136 -7.18 -29.04 2.83
C ILE A 136 -7.32 -30.35 3.57
N GLY A 137 -8.22 -30.41 4.54
CA GLY A 137 -8.41 -31.63 5.31
C GLY A 137 -9.82 -31.78 5.81
N SER A 138 -10.11 -33.01 6.20
CA SER A 138 -11.20 -33.33 7.10
C SER A 138 -10.60 -33.97 8.35
N ARG A 139 -11.40 -34.70 9.12
CA ARG A 139 -11.00 -35.26 10.42
C ARG A 139 -9.83 -36.23 10.31
N ASP A 140 -9.88 -37.15 9.35
CA ASP A 140 -8.90 -38.25 9.26
C ASP A 140 -7.92 -38.09 8.09
N TYR A 141 -8.35 -37.42 7.02
CA TYR A 141 -7.52 -37.19 5.83
C TYR A 141 -7.11 -35.72 5.70
N THR A 142 -5.86 -35.49 5.30
CA THR A 142 -5.35 -34.14 5.05
C THR A 142 -4.43 -34.15 3.84
N MET A 143 -4.83 -33.40 2.82
CA MET A 143 -4.02 -33.14 1.63
C MET A 143 -3.16 -31.90 1.86
N LYS A 144 -1.86 -32.01 1.59
CA LYS A 144 -0.90 -30.91 1.70
C LYS A 144 -0.31 -30.62 0.33
N GLY A 145 -0.30 -29.35 -0.05
CA GLY A 145 0.34 -28.86 -1.26
C GLY A 145 1.84 -28.67 -1.09
N ALA A 146 2.58 -28.78 -2.19
CA ALA A 146 4.00 -28.48 -2.27
C ALA A 146 4.27 -27.58 -3.48
N PRO A 147 4.15 -26.23 -3.38
CA PRO A 147 3.88 -25.40 -2.20
C PRO A 147 2.39 -25.09 -1.94
N HIS A 148 1.54 -25.15 -2.97
CA HIS A 148 0.09 -24.93 -2.88
C HIS A 148 -0.62 -26.13 -3.51
N ILE A 149 -1.86 -26.34 -3.11
CA ILE A 149 -2.76 -27.31 -3.74
C ILE A 149 -3.22 -26.74 -5.09
N ASP A 150 -3.46 -27.62 -6.07
CA ASP A 150 -3.96 -27.20 -7.38
C ASP A 150 -5.37 -26.61 -7.27
N GLU A 151 -5.61 -25.50 -7.98
CA GLU A 151 -6.87 -24.73 -7.96
C GLU A 151 -8.05 -25.55 -8.50
N ARG A 152 -7.76 -26.64 -9.22
CA ARG A 152 -8.76 -27.53 -9.82
C ARG A 152 -9.40 -28.45 -8.80
N VAL A 153 -8.70 -28.76 -7.71
CA VAL A 153 -9.14 -29.75 -6.72
C VAL A 153 -10.18 -29.18 -5.77
N PHE A 154 -10.24 -27.85 -5.63
CA PHE A 154 -11.14 -27.22 -4.68
C PHE A 154 -11.67 -25.88 -5.19
N GLU A 155 -12.80 -25.47 -4.65
CA GLU A 155 -13.38 -24.17 -4.85
C GLU A 155 -13.69 -23.55 -3.49
N CYS A 156 -12.97 -22.48 -3.15
CA CYS A 156 -13.21 -21.71 -1.94
C CYS A 156 -13.64 -20.29 -2.33
N ARG A 157 -14.83 -19.90 -1.89
CA ARG A 157 -15.37 -18.56 -2.13
C ARG A 157 -15.54 -17.82 -0.82
N ALA A 158 -15.11 -16.57 -0.79
CA ALA A 158 -15.28 -15.67 0.34
C ALA A 158 -16.06 -14.42 -0.07
N THR A 159 -17.10 -14.08 0.69
CA THR A 159 -17.84 -12.83 0.53
C THR A 159 -17.21 -11.72 1.35
N VAL A 160 -17.09 -10.53 0.77
CA VAL A 160 -16.64 -9.35 1.49
C VAL A 160 -17.83 -8.79 2.29
N LEU A 161 -17.78 -8.83 3.61
CA LEU A 161 -18.81 -8.21 4.45
C LEU A 161 -18.64 -6.69 4.53
N GLY A 162 -17.40 -6.21 4.52
CA GLY A 162 -17.11 -4.78 4.50
C GLY A 162 -15.78 -4.43 5.16
N VAL A 163 -15.66 -3.15 5.53
CA VAL A 163 -14.43 -2.60 6.13
C VAL A 163 -14.74 -2.02 7.50
N GLU A 164 -14.09 -2.56 8.52
CA GLU A 164 -14.14 -2.04 9.88
C GLU A 164 -12.97 -1.11 10.17
N SER A 165 -13.11 -0.30 11.22
CA SER A 165 -12.04 0.54 11.75
C SER A 165 -11.81 0.24 13.23
N GLU A 166 -10.55 0.17 13.65
CA GLU A 166 -10.25 0.13 15.09
C GLU A 166 -10.59 1.46 15.79
N PRO A 167 -10.75 1.47 17.13
CA PRO A 167 -10.84 2.71 17.88
C PRO A 167 -9.59 3.58 17.67
N MET A 168 -9.78 4.90 17.66
CA MET A 168 -8.68 5.86 17.44
C MET A 168 -7.67 5.80 18.59
N ARG A 169 -6.45 5.37 18.29
CA ARG A 169 -5.33 5.36 19.24
C ARG A 169 -4.51 6.64 19.08
N ILE A 170 -4.17 7.29 20.19
CA ILE A 170 -3.32 8.50 20.18
C ILE A 170 -2.02 8.20 20.93
N LYS A 171 -0.93 7.99 20.19
CA LYS A 171 0.40 7.81 20.76
C LYS A 171 1.08 9.16 20.95
N ILE A 172 1.31 9.56 22.19
CA ILE A 172 2.00 10.82 22.51
C ILE A 172 3.52 10.57 22.54
N LYS A 173 4.22 11.08 21.53
CA LYS A 173 5.69 11.11 21.48
C LYS A 173 6.18 12.40 22.16
N LYS A 174 6.81 12.26 23.33
CA LYS A 174 7.35 13.38 24.12
C LYS A 174 8.79 13.06 24.54
N LYS A 175 9.65 14.08 24.57
CA LYS A 175 10.99 14.00 25.17
C LYS A 175 11.00 14.64 26.56
N ARG A 176 11.89 14.18 27.44
CA ARG A 176 12.05 14.74 28.80
C ARG A 176 12.44 16.22 28.70
N ARG A 177 11.91 17.07 29.58
CA ARG A 177 12.11 18.55 29.61
C ARG A 177 11.71 19.30 28.34
N GLN A 178 10.95 18.69 27.42
CA GLN A 178 10.40 19.38 26.25
C GLN A 178 8.89 19.61 26.39
N ARG A 179 8.44 20.87 26.28
CA ARG A 179 7.01 21.23 26.40
C ARG A 179 6.19 20.67 25.24
N ARG A 180 6.74 20.67 24.02
CA ARG A 180 6.09 20.12 22.82
C ARG A 180 5.84 18.61 22.95
N LYS A 181 4.59 18.20 22.73
CA LYS A 181 4.16 16.80 22.67
C LYS A 181 3.67 16.52 21.25
N ARG A 182 4.30 15.58 20.53
CA ARG A 182 3.82 15.16 19.20
C ARG A 182 2.79 14.05 19.39
N GLN A 183 1.56 14.29 18.95
CA GLN A 183 0.53 13.26 18.93
C GLN A 183 0.59 12.52 17.58
N ALA A 184 0.72 11.21 17.62
CA ALA A 184 0.57 10.33 16.47
C ALA A 184 -0.77 9.60 16.60
N LYS A 185 -1.73 9.93 15.73
CA LYS A 185 -3.05 9.31 15.70
C LYS A 185 -3.02 8.11 14.75
N SER A 186 -3.58 6.98 15.19
CA SER A 186 -3.68 5.75 14.41
C SER A 186 -5.14 5.28 14.43
N LYS A 187 -5.69 5.00 13.25
CA LYS A 187 -7.01 4.40 13.06
C LYS A 187 -6.93 3.48 11.84
N HIS A 188 -6.45 2.26 12.05
CA HIS A 188 -6.31 1.27 10.99
C HIS A 188 -7.67 0.72 10.53
N ARG A 189 -7.72 0.27 9.27
CA ARG A 189 -8.90 -0.33 8.63
C ARG A 189 -8.65 -1.80 8.35
N TYR A 190 -9.66 -2.61 8.59
CA TYR A 190 -9.62 -4.07 8.47
C TYR A 190 -10.74 -4.51 7.54
N THR A 191 -10.44 -5.42 6.61
CA THR A 191 -11.47 -5.99 5.73
C THR A 191 -12.02 -7.24 6.40
N ILE A 192 -13.34 -7.36 6.43
CA ILE A 192 -14.00 -8.57 6.91
C ILE A 192 -14.44 -9.39 5.71
N LEU A 193 -14.00 -10.64 5.70
CA LEU A 193 -14.46 -11.65 4.78
C LEU A 193 -15.25 -12.70 5.55
N ARG A 194 -16.23 -13.31 4.90
CA ARG A 194 -16.90 -14.52 5.36
C ARG A 194 -16.69 -15.62 4.33
N ILE A 195 -16.29 -16.80 4.77
CA ILE A 195 -16.19 -17.96 3.89
C ILE A 195 -17.61 -18.41 3.56
N SER A 196 -17.96 -18.33 2.29
CA SER A 196 -19.30 -18.65 1.81
C SER A 196 -19.41 -20.10 1.39
N GLU A 197 -18.44 -20.59 0.62
CA GLU A 197 -18.47 -21.94 0.05
C GLU A 197 -17.08 -22.57 0.19
N LEU A 198 -17.06 -23.83 0.61
CA LEU A 198 -15.86 -24.67 0.66
C LEU A 198 -16.18 -26.03 0.03
N ASN A 199 -15.98 -26.14 -1.28
CA ASN A 199 -16.25 -27.36 -2.02
C ASN A 199 -14.95 -28.02 -2.48
N ILE A 200 -14.87 -29.33 -2.35
CA ILE A 200 -13.78 -30.14 -2.91
C ILE A 200 -14.36 -30.87 -4.13
N LYS A 201 -13.69 -30.75 -5.27
CA LYS A 201 -14.12 -31.33 -6.53
C LYS A 201 -13.73 -32.79 -6.60
N ASN A 202 -14.58 -33.62 -7.19
CA ASN A 202 -14.26 -35.02 -7.42
C ASN A 202 -13.29 -35.19 -8.58
N LEU A 203 -12.67 -36.36 -8.68
CA LEU A 203 -11.70 -36.67 -9.73
C LEU A 203 -12.23 -36.46 -11.16
N GLU A 204 -13.51 -36.77 -11.37
CA GLU A 204 -14.17 -36.62 -12.67
C GLU A 204 -14.22 -35.16 -13.15
N ASP A 205 -14.23 -34.20 -12.21
CA ASP A 205 -14.27 -32.76 -12.52
C ASP A 205 -12.89 -32.14 -12.79
N VAL A 206 -11.82 -32.93 -12.60
CA VAL A 206 -10.43 -32.45 -12.59
C VAL A 206 -9.66 -32.85 -13.86
N GLU A 207 -10.08 -33.92 -14.54
CA GLU A 207 -9.56 -34.34 -15.86
C GLU A 207 -10.11 -33.49 -17.01
#